data_AF-A0A4R0R0H5-F1
#
_entry.id   AF-A0A4R0R0H5-F1
#
_cell.length_a   1.000
_cell.length_b   1.000
_cell.length_c   1.000
_cell.angle_alpha   90.00
_cell.angle_beta   90.00
_cell.angle_gamma   90.00
#
_symmetry.space_group_name_H-M   'P 1'
#
loop_
_entity.id
_entity.type
_entity.pdbx_description
1 polymer ?
#
loop_
_entity_poly.entity_id
_entity_poly.type
_entity_poly.pdbx_seq_one_letter_code
_entity_poly.pdbx_strand_id
1 'polypeptide(L)'
;MPSSSLQQAFTQLMQSAPSALFPKARRLYLNKFPLDGRDSTSTLRLYVANEQVEEQIETVSDNATHRIAVLTIRPLKLALVHWLKAEPASDAAVEDYFRSRWQLDAPALEPQAEAWFREGGHQSLFTAPEGLIWERRSSLPVT
;
A
#
# COMPACT_ATOMS: atom_id res chain seq x y z
N MET A 1 -12.84 -4.39 5.57
CA MET A 1 -11.94 -5.55 5.79
C MET A 1 -11.23 -5.85 4.48
N PRO A 2 -9.89 -5.89 4.44
CA PRO A 2 -9.16 -6.23 3.22
C PRO A 2 -9.34 -7.72 2.91
N SER A 3 -9.24 -8.08 1.64
CA SER A 3 -9.09 -9.50 1.27
C SER A 3 -7.73 -10.03 1.72
N SER A 4 -7.63 -11.36 1.87
CA SER A 4 -6.38 -12.02 2.25
C SER A 4 -5.26 -11.78 1.23
N SER A 5 -5.59 -11.76 -0.07
CA SER A 5 -4.63 -11.50 -1.14
C SER A 5 -4.08 -10.08 -1.10
N LEU A 6 -4.92 -9.08 -0.85
CA LEU A 6 -4.50 -7.69 -0.72
C LEU A 6 -3.61 -7.48 0.52
N GLN A 7 -4.00 -8.07 1.66
CA GLN A 7 -3.20 -8.03 2.89
C GLN A 7 -1.83 -8.68 2.70
N GLN A 8 -1.76 -9.83 2.00
CA GLN A 8 -0.51 -10.51 1.70
C GLN A 8 0.39 -9.66 0.79
N ALA A 9 -0.16 -9.11 -0.29
CA ALA A 9 0.57 -8.23 -1.20
C ALA A 9 1.11 -6.98 -0.50
N PHE A 10 0.29 -6.35 0.35
CA PHE A 10 0.71 -5.20 1.15
C PHE A 10 1.84 -5.58 2.11
N THR A 11 1.73 -6.72 2.80
CA THR A 11 2.77 -7.22 3.70
C THR A 11 4.10 -7.43 2.96
N GLN A 12 4.08 -8.06 1.79
CA GLN A 12 5.28 -8.29 0.97
C GLN A 12 5.91 -6.97 0.50
N LEU A 13 5.09 -6.00 0.08
CA LEU A 13 5.57 -4.68 -0.31
C LEU A 13 6.25 -3.97 0.88
N MET A 14 5.63 -3.98 2.06
CA MET A 14 6.12 -3.32 3.26
C MET A 14 7.43 -3.93 3.80
N GLN A 15 7.59 -5.25 3.71
CA GLN A 15 8.83 -5.94 4.11
C GLN A 15 10.06 -5.47 3.32
N SER A 16 9.86 -5.08 2.06
CA SER A 16 10.94 -4.65 1.16
C SER A 16 11.06 -3.13 1.04
N ALA A 17 10.06 -2.38 1.51
CA ALA A 17 10.03 -0.94 1.40
C ALA A 17 11.10 -0.28 2.30
N PRO A 18 11.71 0.84 1.88
CA PRO A 18 12.62 1.61 2.72
C PRO A 18 11.98 2.00 4.05
N SER A 19 12.80 2.14 5.09
CA SER A 19 12.33 2.59 6.41
C SER A 19 11.54 3.90 6.32
N ALA A 20 10.53 4.04 7.18
CA ALA A 20 9.73 5.26 7.29
C ALA A 20 10.56 6.50 7.66
N LEU A 21 11.75 6.31 8.25
CA LEU A 21 12.72 7.38 8.52
C LEU A 21 13.26 8.05 7.24
N PHE A 22 13.12 7.41 6.07
CA PHE A 22 13.57 7.94 4.78
C PHE A 22 12.36 8.23 3.86
N PRO A 23 11.54 9.26 4.16
CA PRO A 23 10.24 9.47 3.52
C PRO A 23 10.34 9.64 2.00
N LYS A 24 11.41 10.30 1.51
CA LYS A 24 11.64 10.48 0.06
C LYS A 24 11.91 9.16 -0.66
N ALA A 25 12.83 8.34 -0.13
CA ALA A 25 13.16 7.04 -0.71
C ALA A 25 11.98 6.08 -0.65
N ARG A 26 11.24 6.11 0.47
CA ARG A 26 10.04 5.32 0.66
C ARG A 26 8.94 5.69 -0.32
N ARG A 27 8.67 6.99 -0.50
CA ARG A 27 7.72 7.49 -1.51
C ARG A 27 8.07 7.02 -2.91
N LEU A 28 9.34 7.16 -3.32
CA LEU A 28 9.81 6.69 -4.63
C LEU A 28 9.63 5.19 -4.79
N TYR A 29 9.89 4.40 -3.74
CA TYR A 29 9.68 2.97 -3.75
C TYR A 29 8.19 2.61 -3.96
N LEU A 30 7.28 3.23 -3.20
CA LEU A 30 5.84 2.97 -3.31
C LEU A 30 5.26 3.43 -4.66
N ASN A 31 5.82 4.48 -5.26
CA ASN A 31 5.44 4.89 -6.62
C ASN A 31 5.94 3.93 -7.70
N LYS A 32 7.03 3.21 -7.43
CA LYS A 32 7.69 2.31 -8.39
C LYS A 32 7.13 0.89 -8.35
N PHE A 33 6.73 0.39 -7.19
CA PHE A 33 6.38 -1.03 -7.01
C PHE A 33 4.90 -1.21 -6.72
N PRO A 34 4.14 -1.86 -7.63
CA PRO A 34 2.73 -2.15 -7.40
C PRO A 34 2.54 -3.31 -6.42
N LEU A 35 1.37 -3.36 -5.81
CA LEU A 35 0.89 -4.48 -4.99
C LEU A 35 0.70 -5.75 -5.81
N ASP A 36 0.42 -5.63 -7.10
CA ASP A 36 0.27 -6.76 -8.02
C ASP A 36 1.50 -7.66 -8.13
N GLY A 37 2.67 -7.15 -7.72
CA GLY A 37 3.97 -7.77 -7.96
C GLY A 37 4.64 -7.23 -9.22
N ARG A 38 5.97 -7.37 -9.29
CA ARG A 38 6.81 -6.81 -10.36
C ARG A 38 6.50 -7.39 -11.73
N ASP A 39 6.14 -8.68 -11.76
CA ASP A 39 5.94 -9.44 -13.00
C ASP A 39 4.47 -9.51 -13.42
N SER A 40 3.63 -8.60 -12.90
CA SER A 40 2.21 -8.56 -13.27
C SER A 40 2.03 -8.20 -14.75
N THR A 41 1.33 -9.07 -15.47
CA THR A 41 0.94 -8.90 -16.88
C THR A 41 -0.34 -8.08 -17.05
N SER A 42 -1.02 -7.74 -15.94
CA SER A 42 -2.23 -6.90 -15.97
C SER A 42 -1.92 -5.49 -16.46
N THR A 43 -2.84 -4.92 -17.25
CA THR A 43 -2.83 -3.52 -17.65
C THR A 43 -3.26 -2.59 -16.52
N LEU A 44 -3.96 -3.12 -15.50
CA LEU A 44 -4.31 -2.41 -14.29
C LEU A 44 -3.38 -2.82 -13.14
N ARG A 45 -2.92 -1.84 -12.38
CA ARG A 45 -2.00 -2.05 -11.25
C ARG A 45 -2.39 -1.17 -10.07
N LEU A 46 -2.22 -1.70 -8.86
CA LEU A 46 -2.54 -1.03 -7.62
C LEU A 46 -1.28 -0.58 -6.89
N TYR A 47 -1.24 0.68 -6.46
CA TYR A 47 -0.11 1.27 -5.74
C TYR A 47 -0.55 1.87 -4.41
N VAL A 48 0.39 1.98 -3.46
CA VAL A 48 0.18 2.74 -2.21
C VAL A 48 0.47 4.21 -2.49
N ALA A 49 -0.58 5.02 -2.60
CA ALA A 49 -0.46 6.44 -2.90
C ALA A 49 -0.24 7.29 -1.64
N ASN A 50 -0.75 6.87 -0.50
CA ASN A 50 -0.52 7.52 0.79
C ASN A 50 -0.57 6.48 1.91
N GLU A 51 0.24 6.68 2.93
CA GLU A 51 0.30 5.84 4.12
C GLU A 51 0.46 6.70 5.38
N GLN A 52 -0.01 6.15 6.47
CA GLN A 52 0.24 6.61 7.83
C GLN A 52 1.23 5.65 8.48
N VAL A 53 2.16 6.22 9.23
CA VAL A 53 3.14 5.49 10.02
C VAL A 53 3.01 5.92 11.47
N GLU A 54 2.85 4.96 12.37
CA GLU A 54 2.73 5.15 13.81
C GLU A 54 3.81 4.32 14.49
N GLU A 55 4.56 4.93 15.41
CA GLU A 55 5.54 4.24 16.24
C GLU A 55 5.16 4.42 17.71
N GLN A 56 5.13 3.30 18.43
CA GLN A 56 4.84 3.27 19.85
C GLN A 56 5.79 2.32 20.57
N ILE A 57 5.96 2.55 21.87
CA ILE A 57 6.74 1.67 22.73
C ILE A 57 5.79 1.00 23.71
N GLU A 58 5.67 -0.32 23.59
CA GLU A 58 4.92 -1.17 24.52
C GLU A 58 5.86 -1.66 25.62
N THR A 59 5.45 -1.56 26.88
CA THR A 59 6.15 -2.15 28.03
C THR A 59 5.49 -3.48 28.35
N VAL A 60 6.25 -4.58 28.28
CA VAL A 60 5.72 -5.95 28.43
C VAL A 60 5.65 -6.39 29.89
N SER A 61 6.32 -5.68 30.80
CA SER A 61 6.37 -6.02 32.23
C SER A 61 6.53 -4.78 33.12
N ASP A 62 5.91 -4.81 34.32
CA ASP A 62 5.88 -3.68 35.29
C ASP A 62 7.26 -3.20 35.75
N ASN A 63 8.29 -4.03 35.58
CA ASN A 63 9.68 -3.72 35.90
C ASN A 63 10.44 -2.96 34.78
N ALA A 64 9.74 -2.55 33.71
CA ALA A 64 10.26 -1.74 32.58
C ALA A 64 11.48 -2.33 31.83
N THR A 65 11.88 -3.56 32.15
CA THR A 65 13.07 -4.21 31.58
C THR A 65 12.84 -4.69 30.15
N HIS A 66 11.60 -5.01 29.78
CA HIS A 66 11.25 -5.48 28.44
C HIS A 66 10.38 -4.45 27.73
N ARG A 67 11.01 -3.73 26.79
CA ARG A 67 10.35 -2.74 25.94
C ARG A 67 10.32 -3.25 24.50
N ILE A 68 9.18 -3.10 23.83
CA ILE A 68 9.00 -3.45 22.43
C ILE A 68 8.65 -2.16 21.68
N ALA A 69 9.43 -1.83 20.66
CA ALA A 69 9.01 -0.86 19.66
C ALA A 69 8.05 -1.53 18.67
N VAL A 70 6.87 -0.96 18.52
CA VAL A 70 5.86 -1.38 17.56
C VAL A 70 5.71 -0.30 16.50
N LEU A 71 6.05 -0.66 15.27
CA LEU A 71 5.87 0.16 14.08
C LEU A 71 4.64 -0.33 13.33
N THR A 72 3.64 0.54 13.19
CA THR A 72 2.39 0.27 12.50
C THR A 72 2.31 1.13 11.24
N ILE A 73 2.03 0.50 10.09
CA ILE A 73 1.87 1.18 8.80
C ILE A 73 0.50 0.84 8.23
N ARG A 74 -0.24 1.86 7.81
CA ARG A 74 -1.57 1.76 7.22
C ARG A 74 -1.62 2.56 5.93
N PRO A 75 -2.06 2.01 4.79
CA PRO A 75 -2.33 2.84 3.63
C PRO A 75 -3.59 3.68 3.90
N LEU A 76 -3.55 4.95 3.51
CA LEU A 76 -4.72 5.85 3.58
C LEU A 76 -5.42 5.92 2.22
N LYS A 77 -4.62 6.01 1.16
CA LYS A 77 -5.10 6.04 -0.23
C LYS A 77 -4.32 5.04 -1.06
N LEU A 78 -5.03 4.32 -1.91
CA LEU A 78 -4.46 3.50 -2.97
C LEU A 78 -4.72 4.15 -4.32
N ALA A 79 -3.85 3.89 -5.29
CA ALA A 79 -4.02 4.33 -6.67
C ALA A 79 -4.22 3.14 -7.58
N LEU A 80 -5.30 3.15 -8.35
CA LEU A 80 -5.46 2.30 -9.52
C LEU A 80 -4.80 3.01 -10.70
N VAL A 81 -3.86 2.34 -11.37
CA VAL A 81 -3.12 2.88 -12.51
C VAL A 81 -3.36 2.03 -13.75
N HIS A 82 -3.78 2.66 -14.84
CA HIS A 82 -3.85 2.04 -16.16
C HIS A 82 -2.47 2.09 -16.82
N TRP A 83 -1.69 1.02 -16.61
CA TRP A 83 -0.28 0.93 -16.92
C TRP A 83 0.06 1.37 -18.36
N LEU A 84 0.87 2.43 -18.48
CA LEU A 84 1.32 3.05 -19.74
C LEU A 84 0.21 3.61 -20.64
N LYS A 85 -1.04 3.64 -20.20
CA LYS A 85 -2.15 4.23 -20.96
C LYS A 85 -2.47 5.62 -20.41
N ALA A 86 -2.76 6.57 -21.31
CA ALA A 86 -3.12 7.93 -20.93
C ALA A 86 -4.59 8.05 -20.51
N GLU A 87 -5.43 7.15 -21.04
CA GLU A 87 -6.87 7.11 -20.79
C GLU A 87 -7.22 6.19 -19.62
N PRO A 88 -8.33 6.45 -18.90
CA PRO A 88 -8.84 5.53 -17.90
C PRO A 88 -9.19 4.16 -18.51
N ALA A 89 -9.14 3.11 -17.69
CA ALA A 89 -9.71 1.84 -18.08
C ALA A 89 -11.25 1.93 -18.06
N SER A 90 -11.92 1.05 -18.81
CA SER A 90 -13.39 0.97 -18.75
C SER A 90 -13.84 0.45 -17.39
N ASP A 91 -15.03 0.87 -16.95
CA ASP A 91 -15.61 0.45 -15.67
C ASP A 91 -15.66 -1.09 -15.55
N ALA A 92 -16.05 -1.79 -16.63
CA ALA A 92 -16.07 -3.24 -16.65
C ALA A 92 -14.69 -3.88 -16.40
N ALA A 93 -13.61 -3.28 -16.93
CA ALA A 93 -12.26 -3.77 -16.70
C ALA A 93 -11.79 -3.50 -15.26
N VAL A 94 -12.20 -2.35 -14.69
CA VAL A 94 -11.95 -2.01 -13.28
C VAL A 94 -12.65 -3.01 -12.35
N GLU A 95 -13.93 -3.27 -12.58
CA GLU A 95 -14.71 -4.23 -11.81
C GLU A 95 -14.12 -5.64 -11.87
N ASP A 96 -13.80 -6.12 -13.07
CA ASP A 96 -13.19 -7.44 -13.25
C ASP A 96 -11.83 -7.52 -12.56
N TYR A 97 -11.01 -6.47 -12.64
CA TYR A 97 -9.72 -6.42 -11.96
C TYR A 97 -9.85 -6.52 -10.44
N PHE A 98 -10.70 -5.71 -9.80
CA PHE A 98 -10.87 -5.76 -8.35
C PHE A 98 -11.46 -7.10 -7.90
N ARG A 99 -12.43 -7.64 -8.64
CA ARG A 99 -13.08 -8.91 -8.30
C ARG A 99 -12.13 -10.09 -8.46
N SER A 100 -11.47 -10.20 -9.60
CA SER A 100 -10.62 -11.35 -9.93
C SER A 100 -9.29 -11.35 -9.17
N ARG A 101 -8.62 -10.19 -9.08
CA ARG A 101 -7.29 -10.09 -8.46
C ARG A 101 -7.37 -9.94 -6.96
N TRP A 102 -8.27 -9.09 -6.50
CA TRP A 102 -8.33 -8.68 -5.11
C TRP A 102 -9.52 -9.25 -4.36
N GLN A 103 -10.49 -9.91 -5.01
CA GLN A 103 -11.70 -10.43 -4.36
C GLN A 103 -12.46 -9.31 -3.62
N LEU A 104 -12.49 -8.12 -4.23
CA LEU A 104 -13.15 -6.92 -3.72
C LEU A 104 -14.11 -6.38 -4.79
N ASP A 105 -15.14 -5.68 -4.33
CA ASP A 105 -15.90 -4.81 -5.22
C ASP A 105 -15.06 -3.59 -5.63
N ALA A 106 -15.31 -3.07 -6.83
CA ALA A 106 -14.64 -1.86 -7.27
C ALA A 106 -15.02 -0.68 -6.36
N PRO A 107 -14.03 0.03 -5.79
CA PRO A 107 -14.29 1.20 -4.96
C PRO A 107 -14.71 2.39 -5.83
N ALA A 108 -15.26 3.43 -5.19
CA ALA A 108 -15.43 4.73 -5.85
C ALA A 108 -14.04 5.31 -6.18
N LEU A 109 -13.78 5.50 -7.47
CA LEU A 109 -12.52 6.00 -8.00
C LEU A 109 -12.59 7.51 -8.22
N GLU A 110 -11.56 8.23 -7.78
CA GLU A 110 -11.38 9.67 -7.97
C GLU A 110 -10.26 9.89 -9.01
N PRO A 111 -10.59 10.15 -10.30
CA PRO A 111 -9.58 10.37 -11.34
C PRO A 111 -8.68 11.56 -11.02
N GLN A 112 -7.39 11.43 -11.31
CA GLN A 112 -6.43 12.52 -11.14
C GLN A 112 -6.06 13.12 -12.50
N ALA A 113 -5.80 14.43 -12.52
CA ALA A 113 -5.37 15.12 -13.73
C ALA A 113 -3.94 14.73 -14.14
N GLU A 114 -3.08 14.45 -13.17
CA GLU A 114 -1.69 14.07 -13.41
C GLU A 114 -1.56 12.57 -13.66
N ALA A 115 -0.75 12.20 -14.64
CA ALA A 115 -0.40 10.81 -14.89
C ALA A 115 0.56 10.28 -13.79
N TRP A 116 0.48 8.97 -13.50
CA TRP A 116 1.35 8.32 -12.52
C TRP A 116 2.81 8.29 -12.97
N PHE A 117 3.03 8.12 -14.28
CA PHE A 117 4.35 8.20 -14.91
C PHE A 117 4.43 9.41 -15.83
N ARG A 118 5.66 9.81 -16.16
CA ARG A 118 5.92 10.93 -17.07
C ARG A 118 5.26 10.76 -18.45
N GLU A 119 5.10 9.52 -18.92
CA GLU A 119 4.60 9.19 -20.26
C GLU A 119 3.35 8.29 -20.20
N GLY A 120 2.42 8.58 -19.28
CA GLY A 120 1.14 7.88 -19.15
C GLY A 120 0.96 7.21 -17.79
N GLY A 121 0.02 6.27 -17.70
CA GLY A 121 -0.43 5.76 -16.41
C GLY A 121 -1.54 6.61 -15.85
N HIS A 122 -2.69 6.66 -16.54
CA HIS A 122 -3.89 7.25 -15.99
C HIS A 122 -4.13 6.68 -14.60
N GLN A 123 -4.38 7.55 -13.62
CA GLN A 123 -4.54 7.14 -12.23
C GLN A 123 -5.86 7.63 -11.66
N SER A 124 -6.43 6.80 -10.81
CA SER A 124 -7.52 7.19 -9.93
C SER A 124 -7.20 6.78 -8.50
N LEU A 125 -7.50 7.66 -7.55
CA LEU A 125 -7.30 7.40 -6.13
C LEU A 125 -8.58 6.88 -5.50
N PHE A 126 -8.43 6.10 -4.43
CA PHE A 126 -9.54 5.71 -3.58
C PHE A 126 -9.04 5.43 -2.16
N THR A 127 -9.96 5.45 -1.21
CA THR A 127 -9.67 5.16 0.20
C THR A 127 -9.30 3.70 0.38
N ALA A 128 -8.17 3.43 1.04
CA ALA A 128 -7.73 2.06 1.26
C ALA A 128 -8.76 1.28 2.10
N PRO A 129 -8.97 -0.02 1.82
CA PRO A 129 -9.89 -0.84 2.62
C PRO A 129 -9.51 -0.84 4.10
N GLU A 130 -10.50 -0.59 4.97
CA GLU A 130 -10.30 -0.64 6.41
C GLU A 130 -9.76 -2.00 6.86
N GLY A 131 -8.75 -1.97 7.74
CA GLY A 131 -8.09 -3.16 8.28
C GLY A 131 -6.83 -3.57 7.53
N LEU A 132 -6.46 -2.91 6.41
CA LEU A 132 -5.18 -3.13 5.76
C LEU A 132 -4.06 -2.53 6.62
N ILE A 133 -3.23 -3.38 7.22
CA ILE A 133 -2.21 -2.98 8.19
C ILE A 133 -0.94 -3.81 8.03
N TRP A 134 0.22 -3.21 8.29
CA TRP A 134 1.46 -3.93 8.49
C TRP A 134 2.07 -3.50 9.81
N GLU A 135 2.48 -4.47 10.62
CA GLU A 135 3.05 -4.22 11.93
C GLU A 135 4.41 -4.93 12.04
N ARG A 136 5.39 -4.23 12.62
CA ARG A 136 6.68 -4.80 12.99
C ARG A 136 6.96 -4.52 14.45
N ARG A 137 7.24 -5.58 15.19
CA ARG A 137 7.67 -5.53 16.59
C ARG A 137 9.17 -5.79 16.68
N SER A 138 9.88 -4.96 17.44
CA SER A 138 11.32 -5.12 17.69
C SER A 138 11.61 -4.91 19.17
N SER A 139 12.39 -5.81 19.78
CA SER A 139 12.85 -5.65 21.16
C SER A 139 13.83 -4.48 21.25
N LEU A 140 13.64 -3.62 22.25
CA LEU A 140 14.57 -2.55 22.57
C LEU A 140 15.59 -3.03 23.60
N PRO A 141 16.86 -2.60 23.50
CA PRO A 141 17.87 -2.92 24.51
C PRO A 141 17.53 -2.28 25.86
N VAL A 142 17.93 -2.95 26.94
CA VAL A 142 17.87 -2.41 28.30
C VAL A 142 18.91 -1.30 28.40
N THR A 143 18.46 -0.06 28.64
CA THR A 143 19.33 1.10 28.90
C THR A 143 19.77 1.16 30.35
#